data_AF-A0A964V891-F1
#
_entry.id   AF-A0A964V891-F1
#
_cell.length_a   1.000
_cell.length_b   1.000
_cell.length_c   1.000
_cell.angle_alpha   90.00
_cell.angle_beta   90.00
_cell.angle_gamma   90.00
#
_symmetry.space_group_name_H-M   'P 1'
#
loop_
_entity.id
_entity.type
_entity.pdbx_description
1 polymer ?
#
loop_
_entity_poly.entity_id
_entity_poly.type
_entity_poly.pdbx_seq_one_letter_code
_entity_poly.pdbx_strand_id
1 'polypeptide(L)'
;MLRNEGRLRGWRAGPLSRLGGSVVLRFKVLPGWFLLRFRIRTSEMDWGRYKSDLITNTDYRKFDGTMRLVLAGSSEQRRRLEAQPAQMQETGALSYGVHVASSAIMTCLIEKRQGAHFHFVDAADGGYAAAARKLKAGPPWEEPKVR
;
A
#
# COMPACT_ATOMS: atom_id res chain seq x y z
N MET A 1 1.94 -12.42 -4.18
CA MET A 1 1.88 -11.90 -5.57
C MET A 1 2.11 -12.99 -6.61
N LEU A 2 3.29 -13.61 -6.71
CA LEU A 2 3.63 -14.62 -7.74
C LEU A 2 2.71 -15.87 -7.76
N ARG A 3 2.32 -16.38 -6.58
CA ARG A 3 1.37 -17.51 -6.46
C ARG A 3 -0.02 -17.20 -7.01
N ASN A 4 -0.49 -15.97 -6.82
CA ASN A 4 -1.83 -15.55 -7.24
C ASN A 4 -1.85 -15.29 -8.76
N GLU A 5 -0.77 -14.73 -9.31
CA GLU A 5 -0.63 -14.46 -10.75
C GLU A 5 -0.53 -15.76 -11.58
N GLY A 6 0.19 -16.77 -11.08
CA GLY A 6 0.21 -18.10 -11.70
C GLY A 6 -1.16 -18.80 -11.67
N ARG A 7 -1.98 -18.52 -10.66
CA ARG A 7 -3.35 -19.04 -10.55
C ARG A 7 -4.30 -18.38 -11.56
N LEU A 8 -4.18 -17.06 -11.75
CA LEU A 8 -4.99 -16.28 -12.70
C LEU A 8 -4.65 -16.60 -14.16
N ARG A 9 -3.37 -16.67 -14.53
CA ARG A 9 -2.94 -17.07 -15.90
C ARG A 9 -3.27 -18.53 -16.22
N GLY A 10 -3.34 -19.39 -15.21
CA GLY A 10 -3.55 -20.83 -15.36
C GLY A 10 -5.00 -21.30 -15.21
N TRP A 11 -6.01 -20.43 -15.25
CA TRP A 11 -7.41 -20.83 -15.02
C TRP A 11 -7.95 -21.79 -16.12
N ARG A 12 -7.34 -21.79 -17.31
CA ARG A 12 -7.64 -22.71 -18.42
C ARG A 12 -6.51 -23.71 -18.75
N ALA A 13 -5.45 -23.79 -17.95
CA ALA A 13 -4.22 -24.49 -18.34
C ALA A 13 -3.92 -25.71 -17.43
N GLY A 14 -3.52 -26.83 -18.04
CA GLY A 14 -3.21 -28.09 -17.35
C GLY A 14 -2.04 -28.00 -16.34
N PRO A 15 -1.83 -29.03 -15.50
CA PRO A 15 -0.84 -29.00 -14.42
C PRO A 15 0.61 -28.74 -14.87
N LEU A 16 1.02 -29.24 -16.04
CA LEU A 16 2.36 -28.99 -16.59
C LEU A 16 2.60 -27.54 -17.02
N SER A 17 1.61 -26.87 -17.61
CA SER A 17 1.75 -25.47 -18.06
C SER A 17 1.75 -24.47 -16.89
N ARG A 18 1.17 -24.84 -15.75
CA ARG A 18 1.24 -24.08 -14.49
C ARG A 18 2.64 -24.11 -13.86
N LEU A 19 3.33 -25.26 -13.94
CA LEU A 19 4.72 -25.42 -13.52
C LEU A 19 5.66 -24.60 -14.42
N GLY A 20 5.50 -24.72 -15.74
CA GLY A 20 6.28 -23.92 -16.71
C GLY A 20 6.09 -22.41 -16.53
N GLY A 21 4.84 -21.95 -16.36
CA GLY A 21 4.55 -20.53 -16.14
C GLY A 21 5.17 -19.95 -14.87
N SER A 22 5.22 -20.74 -13.78
CA SER A 22 5.84 -20.31 -12.52
C SER A 22 7.36 -20.18 -12.62
N VAL A 23 8.01 -21.06 -13.39
CA VAL A 23 9.46 -21.01 -13.65
C VAL A 23 9.81 -19.80 -14.50
N VAL A 24 9.08 -19.55 -15.59
CA VAL A 24 9.27 -18.37 -16.44
C VAL A 24 9.11 -17.07 -15.65
N LEU A 25 8.12 -17.02 -14.75
CA LEU A 25 7.91 -15.84 -13.91
C LEU A 25 9.09 -15.59 -12.96
N ARG A 26 9.67 -16.65 -12.37
CA ARG A 26 10.88 -16.53 -11.54
C ARG A 26 12.07 -16.03 -12.36
N PHE A 27 12.30 -16.56 -13.56
CA PHE A 27 13.36 -16.10 -14.45
C PHE A 27 13.22 -14.62 -14.82
N LYS A 28 12.00 -14.09 -14.96
CA LYS A 28 11.78 -12.67 -15.25
C LYS A 28 12.02 -11.75 -14.03
N VAL A 29 11.75 -12.23 -12.83
CA VAL A 29 11.89 -11.43 -11.59
C VAL A 29 13.33 -11.43 -11.07
N LEU A 30 14.09 -12.50 -11.31
CA LEU A 30 15.46 -12.68 -10.81
C LEU A 30 16.43 -11.55 -11.22
N PRO A 31 16.49 -11.11 -12.48
CA PRO A 31 17.37 -10.01 -12.89
C PRO A 31 17.02 -8.70 -12.19
N GLY A 32 15.73 -8.35 -12.09
CA GLY A 32 15.29 -7.14 -11.38
C GLY A 32 15.64 -7.18 -9.89
N TRP A 33 15.44 -8.34 -9.25
CA TRP A 33 15.87 -8.55 -7.87
C TRP A 33 17.39 -8.41 -7.70
N PHE A 34 18.18 -8.98 -8.61
CA PHE A 34 19.63 -8.89 -8.62
C PHE A 34 20.10 -7.42 -8.76
N LEU A 35 19.58 -6.69 -9.75
CA LEU A 35 19.92 -5.28 -9.98
C LEU A 35 19.59 -4.41 -8.76
N LEU A 36 18.42 -4.61 -8.14
CA LEU A 36 18.02 -3.93 -6.91
C LEU A 36 18.90 -4.31 -5.69
N ARG A 37 19.34 -5.57 -5.62
CA ARG A 37 20.14 -6.09 -4.50
C ARG A 37 21.59 -5.60 -4.55
N PHE A 38 22.15 -5.45 -5.74
CA PHE A 38 23.52 -4.96 -5.96
C PHE A 38 23.59 -3.45 -6.28
N ARG A 39 22.44 -2.75 -6.29
CA ARG A 39 22.35 -1.30 -6.57
C ARG A 39 23.08 -0.89 -7.85
N ILE A 40 22.93 -1.69 -8.91
CA ILE A 40 23.64 -1.49 -10.18
C ILE A 40 23.06 -0.28 -10.90
N ARG A 41 23.92 0.54 -11.50
CA ARG A 41 23.50 1.62 -12.41
C ARG A 41 23.49 1.09 -13.84
N THR A 42 22.37 1.21 -14.52
CA THR A 42 22.25 0.95 -15.96
C THR A 42 22.20 2.28 -16.72
N SER A 43 22.36 2.25 -18.04
CA SER A 43 22.28 3.45 -18.90
C SER A 43 20.94 4.19 -18.78
N GLU A 44 19.86 3.47 -18.43
CA GLU A 44 18.50 4.02 -18.35
C GLU A 44 17.98 4.22 -16.92
N MET A 45 18.61 3.62 -15.89
CA MET A 45 18.08 3.63 -14.52
C MET A 45 19.16 3.43 -13.45
N ASP A 46 19.08 4.23 -12.39
CA ASP A 46 19.83 3.98 -11.15
C ASP A 46 18.97 3.13 -10.20
N TRP A 47 19.20 1.81 -10.19
CA TRP A 47 18.46 0.88 -9.32
C TRP A 47 18.78 1.07 -7.83
N GLY A 48 19.89 1.72 -7.50
CA GLY A 48 20.23 2.12 -6.13
C GLY A 48 19.34 3.25 -5.62
N ARG A 49 18.98 4.20 -6.50
CA ARG A 49 18.10 5.34 -6.19
C ARG A 49 16.61 5.05 -6.36
N TYR A 50 16.26 4.10 -7.23
CA TYR A 50 14.87 3.74 -7.54
C TYR A 50 13.96 3.59 -6.32
N LYS A 51 14.41 2.90 -5.26
CA LYS A 51 13.60 2.73 -4.04
C LYS A 51 13.37 4.05 -3.31
N SER A 52 14.39 4.89 -3.23
CA SER A 52 14.32 6.20 -2.58
C SER A 52 13.39 7.13 -3.36
N ASP A 53 13.53 7.16 -4.68
CA ASP A 53 12.68 7.98 -5.55
C ASP A 53 11.23 7.50 -5.47
N LEU A 54 10.98 6.18 -5.46
CA LEU A 54 9.65 5.62 -5.29
C LEU A 54 9.02 6.05 -3.96
N ILE A 55 9.75 5.96 -2.84
CA ILE A 55 9.23 6.39 -1.53
C ILE A 55 8.97 7.89 -1.50
N THR A 56 9.91 8.69 -2.01
CA THR A 56 9.82 10.17 -2.02
C THR A 56 8.64 10.64 -2.87
N ASN A 57 8.39 9.95 -3.97
CA ASN A 57 7.31 10.27 -4.89
C ASN A 57 5.98 9.59 -4.54
N THR A 58 5.91 8.88 -3.40
CA THR A 58 4.68 8.23 -2.95
C THR A 58 3.98 9.08 -1.90
N ASP A 59 2.74 9.45 -2.17
CA ASP A 59 1.86 10.06 -1.19
C ASP A 59 1.21 8.95 -0.33
N TYR A 60 1.93 8.56 0.73
CA TYR A 60 1.49 7.56 1.72
C TYR A 60 0.78 8.18 2.94
N ARG A 61 0.81 9.51 3.09
CA ARG A 61 0.18 10.24 4.21
C ARG A 61 -0.44 11.54 3.72
N LYS A 62 -1.77 11.62 3.82
CA LYS A 62 -2.56 12.74 3.34
C LYS A 62 -3.09 13.55 4.51
N PHE A 63 -3.00 14.87 4.38
CA PHE A 63 -3.41 15.85 5.37
C PHE A 63 -4.21 16.96 4.68
N ASP A 64 -5.53 16.89 4.76
CA ASP A 64 -6.46 17.84 4.13
C ASP A 64 -7.59 18.24 5.09
N GLY A 65 -7.22 18.58 6.32
CA GLY A 65 -8.17 18.73 7.43
C GLY A 65 -8.56 17.39 8.08
N THR A 66 -8.15 16.27 7.47
CA THR A 66 -8.19 14.93 8.07
C THR A 66 -6.85 14.22 7.87
N MET A 67 -6.49 13.32 8.77
CA MET A 67 -5.31 12.47 8.59
C MET A 67 -5.72 11.14 7.97
N ARG A 68 -5.14 10.82 6.80
CA ARG A 68 -5.42 9.58 6.07
C ARG A 68 -4.11 8.85 5.77
N LEU A 69 -4.06 7.57 6.14
CA LEU A 69 -2.85 6.73 6.09
C LEU A 69 -3.18 5.33 5.56
N VAL A 70 -2.25 4.74 4.80
CA VAL A 70 -2.24 3.30 4.48
C VAL A 70 -1.03 2.69 5.16
N LEU A 71 -1.26 1.72 6.04
CA LEU A 71 -0.22 1.08 6.84
C LEU A 71 -0.18 -0.42 6.54
N ALA A 72 1.02 -0.94 6.30
CA ALA A 72 1.26 -2.38 6.22
C ALA A 72 1.81 -2.89 7.56
N GLY A 73 1.25 -3.99 8.06
CA GLY A 73 1.67 -4.57 9.33
C GLY A 73 0.96 -5.89 9.62
N SER A 74 1.37 -6.55 10.70
CA SER A 74 0.70 -7.75 11.20
C SER A 74 -0.63 -7.42 11.87
N SER A 75 -1.46 -8.44 12.08
CA SER A 75 -2.72 -8.30 12.84
C SER A 75 -2.47 -7.82 14.27
N GLU A 76 -1.35 -8.21 14.88
CA GLU A 76 -0.94 -7.77 16.21
C GLU A 76 -0.56 -6.29 16.24
N GLN A 77 0.25 -5.84 15.27
CA GLN A 77 0.61 -4.43 15.15
C GLN A 77 -0.63 -3.55 14.94
N ARG A 78 -1.57 -4.01 14.10
CA ARG A 78 -2.85 -3.34 13.88
C ARG A 78 -3.64 -3.20 15.19
N ARG A 79 -3.83 -4.30 15.95
CA ARG A 79 -4.56 -4.25 17.22
C ARG A 79 -3.95 -3.27 18.21
N ARG A 80 -2.62 -3.26 18.32
CA ARG A 80 -1.91 -2.30 19.19
C ARG A 80 -2.12 -0.87 18.74
N LEU A 81 -2.08 -0.62 17.43
CA LEU A 81 -2.32 0.69 16.86
C LEU A 81 -3.76 1.15 17.11
N GLU A 82 -4.75 0.27 16.94
CA GLU A 82 -6.18 0.60 17.11
C GLU A 82 -6.58 0.87 18.56
N ALA A 83 -5.83 0.35 19.54
CA ALA A 83 -6.14 0.53 20.96
C ALA A 83 -6.16 2.00 21.40
N GLN A 84 -5.20 2.82 20.96
CA GLN A 84 -5.13 4.23 21.37
C GLN A 84 -6.25 5.08 20.73
N PRO A 85 -6.48 5.05 19.40
CA PRO A 85 -7.60 5.75 18.79
C PRO A 85 -8.97 5.31 19.31
N ALA A 86 -9.14 4.02 19.63
CA ALA A 86 -10.37 3.51 20.24
C ALA A 86 -10.65 4.20 21.58
N GLN A 87 -9.66 4.23 22.47
CA GLN A 87 -9.78 4.91 23.76
C GLN A 87 -10.06 6.42 23.60
N MET A 88 -9.39 7.08 22.65
CA MET A 88 -9.63 8.50 22.39
C MET A 88 -11.02 8.78 21.81
N GLN A 89 -11.58 7.82 21.05
CA GLN A 89 -12.93 7.93 20.52
C GLN A 89 -13.99 7.76 21.63
N GLU A 90 -13.75 6.89 22.61
CA GLU A 90 -14.61 6.73 23.79
C GLU A 90 -14.69 8.02 24.61
N THR A 91 -13.60 8.80 24.69
CA THR A 91 -13.57 10.07 25.40
C THR A 91 -13.99 11.27 24.54
N GLY A 92 -14.47 11.05 23.30
CA GLY A 92 -14.84 12.11 22.36
C GLY A 92 -13.66 12.92 21.81
N ALA A 93 -12.42 12.56 22.13
CA ALA A 93 -11.22 13.30 21.72
C ALA A 93 -10.82 13.05 20.26
N LEU A 94 -11.37 12.02 19.61
CA LEU A 94 -11.04 11.65 18.23
C LEU A 94 -12.19 10.90 17.54
N SER A 95 -12.53 11.29 16.31
CA SER A 95 -13.26 10.41 15.39
C SER A 95 -12.25 9.69 14.50
N TYR A 96 -12.31 8.36 14.46
CA TYR A 96 -11.45 7.58 13.57
C TYR A 96 -12.23 6.43 12.92
N GLY A 97 -11.68 5.92 11.82
CA GLY A 97 -12.17 4.74 11.14
C GLY A 97 -11.03 3.99 10.48
N VAL A 98 -11.09 2.66 10.52
CA VAL A 98 -10.06 1.78 9.95
C VAL A 98 -10.73 0.79 8.99
N HIS A 99 -10.05 0.53 7.87
CA HIS A 99 -10.38 -0.54 6.94
C HIS A 99 -9.19 -1.49 6.80
N VAL A 100 -9.45 -2.79 6.90
CA VAL A 100 -8.42 -3.83 6.79
C VAL A 100 -8.53 -4.48 5.42
N ALA A 101 -7.46 -4.37 4.63
CA ALA A 101 -7.37 -4.98 3.31
C ALA A 101 -6.21 -5.97 3.23
N SER A 102 -6.32 -6.93 2.31
CA SER A 102 -5.27 -7.92 2.05
C SER A 102 -4.10 -7.38 1.21
N SER A 103 -4.29 -6.21 0.58
CA SER A 103 -3.31 -5.59 -0.31
C SER A 103 -3.53 -4.08 -0.41
N ALA A 104 -2.49 -3.38 -0.86
CA ALA A 104 -2.54 -1.98 -1.24
C ALA A 104 -2.48 -1.85 -2.76
N ILE A 105 -3.13 -0.83 -3.29
CA ILE A 105 -3.15 -0.45 -4.70
C ILE A 105 -2.32 0.82 -4.82
N MET A 106 -1.39 0.81 -5.78
CA MET A 106 -0.59 1.97 -6.13
C MET A 106 -1.02 2.46 -7.51
N THR A 107 -1.41 3.72 -7.60
CA THR A 107 -1.79 4.39 -8.84
C THR A 107 -0.73 5.41 -9.19
N CYS A 108 -0.06 5.20 -10.33
CA CYS A 108 0.98 6.09 -10.81
C CYS A 108 0.39 7.16 -11.72
N LEU A 109 0.59 8.43 -11.38
CA LEU A 109 0.44 9.54 -12.30
C LEU A 109 1.83 9.83 -12.89
N ILE A 110 2.02 9.47 -14.16
CA ILE A 110 3.32 9.54 -14.83
C ILE A 110 3.31 10.69 -15.84
N GLU A 111 4.11 11.73 -15.58
CA GLU A 111 4.44 12.74 -16.58
C GLU A 111 5.76 12.41 -17.29
N LYS A 112 6.77 11.92 -16.54
CA LYS A 112 8.02 11.32 -17.08
C LYS A 112 8.44 10.10 -16.25
N ARG A 113 8.96 9.05 -16.92
CA ARG A 113 9.43 7.82 -16.25
C ARG A 113 10.59 8.07 -15.27
N GLN A 114 11.39 9.11 -15.48
CA GLN A 114 12.42 9.57 -14.54
C GLN A 114 12.00 10.88 -13.88
N GLY A 115 12.16 10.96 -12.56
CA GLY A 115 12.06 12.19 -11.76
C GLY A 115 10.65 12.72 -11.48
N ALA A 116 9.76 12.75 -12.47
CA ALA A 116 8.43 13.36 -12.37
C ALA A 116 7.31 12.35 -12.55
N HIS A 117 7.11 11.50 -11.55
CA HIS A 117 5.93 10.65 -11.43
C HIS A 117 5.49 10.66 -9.98
N PHE A 118 4.18 10.69 -9.74
CA PHE A 118 3.60 10.65 -8.39
C PHE A 118 2.86 9.33 -8.20
N HIS A 119 3.03 8.70 -7.04
CA HIS A 119 2.32 7.48 -6.67
C HIS A 119 1.30 7.79 -5.60
N PHE A 120 0.04 7.51 -5.90
CA PHE A 120 -1.02 7.48 -4.90
C PHE A 120 -1.16 6.06 -4.37
N VAL A 121 -1.28 5.93 -3.05
CA VAL A 121 -1.51 4.64 -2.40
C VAL A 121 -2.87 4.65 -1.72
N ASP A 122 -3.65 3.60 -1.96
CA ASP A 122 -4.87 3.27 -1.24
C ASP A 122 -4.89 1.77 -0.90
N ALA A 123 -5.74 1.35 0.03
CA ALA A 123 -5.99 -0.06 0.31
C ALA A 123 -7.01 -0.65 -0.68
N ALA A 124 -6.92 -1.96 -0.93
CA ALA A 124 -7.91 -2.67 -1.73
C ALA A 124 -9.29 -2.69 -1.04
N ASP A 125 -10.30 -3.21 -1.75
CA ASP A 125 -11.66 -3.43 -1.21
C ASP A 125 -12.33 -2.15 -0.69
N GLY A 126 -12.11 -1.04 -1.40
CA GLY A 126 -12.71 0.28 -1.12
C GLY A 126 -11.87 1.22 -0.27
N GLY A 127 -10.75 0.76 0.30
CA GLY A 127 -9.69 1.63 0.83
C GLY A 127 -10.17 2.74 1.76
N TYR A 128 -9.79 3.98 1.45
CA TYR A 128 -10.21 5.16 2.19
C TYR A 128 -11.73 5.34 2.26
N ALA A 129 -12.47 4.97 1.21
CA ALA A 129 -13.93 5.08 1.24
C ALA A 129 -14.55 4.13 2.28
N ALA A 130 -14.02 2.90 2.40
CA ALA A 130 -14.44 1.95 3.41
C ALA A 130 -14.08 2.42 4.83
N ALA A 131 -12.88 2.98 5.02
CA ALA A 131 -12.46 3.55 6.30
C ALA A 131 -13.31 4.77 6.70
N ALA A 132 -13.64 5.64 5.74
CA ALA A 132 -14.49 6.81 5.96
C ALA A 132 -15.92 6.43 6.37
N ARG A 133 -16.47 5.33 5.84
CA ARG A 133 -17.76 4.79 6.31
C ARG A 133 -17.72 4.41 7.77
N LYS A 134 -16.63 3.78 8.24
CA LYS A 134 -16.44 3.45 9.66
C LYS A 134 -16.30 4.70 10.53
N LEU A 135 -15.53 5.69 10.06
CA LEU A 135 -15.39 6.98 10.74
C LEU A 135 -16.74 7.66 10.95
N LYS A 136 -17.56 7.76 9.90
CA LYS A 136 -18.88 8.41 9.95
C LYS A 136 -19.93 7.68 10.80
N ALA A 137 -19.72 6.38 11.04
CA ALA A 137 -20.61 5.59 11.89
C ALA A 137 -20.24 5.69 13.38
N GLY A 138 -19.04 6.18 13.69
CA GLY A 138 -18.60 6.43 15.06
C GLY A 138 -19.11 7.76 15.62
N PRO A 139 -18.92 8.00 16.92
CA PRO A 139 -19.27 9.28 17.53
C PRO A 139 -18.45 10.42 16.89
N PRO A 140 -19.05 11.61 16.73
CA PRO A 140 -18.34 12.80 16.29
C PRO A 140 -17.29 13.19 17.34
N TRP A 141 -16.19 13.78 16.88
CA TRP A 141 -15.17 14.33 17.75
C TRP A 141 -15.69 15.64 18.33
N GLU A 142 -15.39 15.88 19.61
CA GLU A 142 -15.71 17.12 20.28
C GLU A 142 -14.49 18.02 20.25
N GLU A 143 -14.69 19.26 19.80
CA GLU A 143 -13.61 20.23 19.72
C GLU A 143 -13.12 20.56 21.15
N PRO A 144 -11.83 20.40 21.45
CA PRO A 144 -11.31 20.69 22.78
C PRO A 144 -11.61 22.15 23.11
N LYS A 145 -12.25 22.40 24.25
CA LYS A 145 -12.44 23.77 24.76
C LYS A 145 -11.06 24.34 25.11
N VAL A 146 -10.49 25.10 24.18
CA VAL A 146 -9.25 25.85 24.42
C VAL A 146 -9.55 26.86 25.53
N ARG A 147 -8.88 26.71 26.67
CA ARG A 147 -8.92 27.69 27.77
C ARG A 147 -8.04 28.89 27.45
#